data_AF-A0A966QGP3-F1
#
_entry.id   AF-A0A966QGP3-F1
#
_cell.length_a   1.000
_cell.length_b   1.000
_cell.length_c   1.000
_cell.angle_alpha   90.00
_cell.angle_beta   90.00
_cell.angle_gamma   90.00
#
_symmetry.space_group_name_H-M   'P 1'
#
loop_
_entity.id
_entity.type
_entity.pdbx_description
1 polymer ?
#
loop_
_entity_poly.entity_id
_entity_poly.type
_entity_poly.pdbx_seq_one_letter_code
_entity_poly.pdbx_strand_id
1 'polypeptide(L)' 'QQCSGIDGMWGLRAENAHLSLPIGEKLGQMVKDAGGDVVAGDCHLANTAINEQTGTKPVHPLQMIARAYGIPEEN' A
#
# COMPACT_ATOMS: atom_id res chain seq x y z
N GLN A 1 8.91 -0.37 10.84
CA GLN A 1 7.57 -0.78 10.37
C GLN A 1 6.58 0.31 10.75
N GLN A 2 5.63 0.66 9.87
CA GLN A 2 4.57 1.64 10.11
C GLN A 2 3.22 1.10 9.65
N CYS A 3 2.13 1.56 10.28
CA CYS A 3 0.76 1.21 9.92
C CYS A 3 0.30 2.02 8.69
N SER A 4 -0.68 1.53 7.95
CA SER A 4 -1.35 2.28 6.87
C SER A 4 -2.33 3.35 7.38
N GLY A 5 -2.73 3.29 8.66
CA GLY A 5 -3.70 4.21 9.26
C GLY A 5 -5.16 3.90 8.94
N ILE A 6 -5.43 2.82 8.21
CA ILE A 6 -6.77 2.51 7.69
C ILE A 6 -7.66 1.73 8.68
N ASP A 7 -7.06 0.86 9.51
CA ASP A 7 -7.73 0.06 10.57
C ASP A 7 -9.16 -0.36 10.23
N GLY A 8 -9.27 -1.31 9.29
CA GLY A 8 -10.54 -1.63 8.64
C GLY A 8 -11.01 -0.45 7.78
N MET A 9 -12.16 0.12 8.09
CA MET A 9 -12.66 1.33 7.40
C MET A 9 -12.53 2.59 8.27
N TRP A 10 -11.96 2.48 9.48
CA TRP A 10 -11.91 3.58 10.45
C TRP A 10 -11.21 4.80 9.86
N GLY A 11 -10.05 4.59 9.24
CA GLY A 11 -9.22 5.66 8.67
C GLY A 11 -9.77 6.27 7.39
N LEU A 12 -10.73 5.62 6.74
CA LEU A 12 -11.42 6.11 5.54
C LEU A 12 -12.63 6.98 5.89
N ARG A 13 -13.07 7.00 7.15
CA ARG A 13 -14.15 7.90 7.58
C ARG A 13 -13.64 9.34 7.60
N ALA A 14 -14.41 10.26 7.03
CA ALA A 14 -14.06 11.68 6.96
C ALA A 14 -13.70 12.29 8.33
N GLU A 15 -14.41 11.88 9.38
CA GLU A 15 -14.16 12.31 10.76
C GLU A 15 -12.75 11.94 11.27
N ASN A 16 -12.16 10.83 10.78
CA ASN A 16 -10.87 10.30 11.24
C ASN A 16 -9.73 10.61 10.27
N ALA A 17 -10.01 11.24 9.12
CA ALA A 17 -9.01 11.54 8.09
C ALA A 17 -7.82 12.34 8.65
N HIS A 18 -8.09 13.29 9.54
CA HIS A 18 -7.06 14.09 10.21
C HIS A 18 -6.10 13.27 11.09
N LEU A 19 -6.52 12.07 11.53
CA LEU A 19 -5.70 11.14 12.31
C LEU A 19 -5.04 10.08 11.41
N SER A 20 -5.75 9.56 10.42
CA SER A 20 -5.27 8.47 9.55
C SER A 20 -4.27 8.95 8.50
N LEU A 21 -4.48 10.13 7.90
CA LEU A 21 -3.61 10.64 6.83
C LEU A 21 -2.15 10.82 7.28
N PRO A 22 -1.83 11.43 8.44
CA PRO A 22 -0.44 11.53 8.88
C PRO A 22 0.24 10.18 9.18
N ILE A 23 -0.55 9.13 9.47
CA ILE A 23 -0.03 7.77 9.65
C ILE A 23 0.32 7.18 8.29
N GLY A 24 -0.60 7.28 7.32
CA GLY A 24 -0.38 6.86 5.94
C GLY A 24 0.80 7.58 5.28
N GLU A 25 0.95 8.89 5.48
CA GLU A 25 2.06 9.70 4.96
C GLU A 25 3.42 9.17 5.42
N LYS A 26 3.55 8.81 6.70
CA LYS A 26 4.80 8.21 7.24
C LYS A 26 5.13 6.88 6.58
N LEU A 27 4.12 6.03 6.39
CA LEU A 27 4.31 4.78 5.65
C LEU A 27 4.72 5.06 4.21
N GLY A 28 4.03 5.98 3.53
CA GLY A 28 4.32 6.36 2.15
C GLY A 28 5.74 6.91 1.96
N GLN A 29 6.22 7.73 2.90
CA GLN A 29 7.60 8.21 2.88
C GLN A 29 8.61 7.06 3.02
N MET A 30 8.39 6.13 3.95
CA MET A 30 9.26 4.96 4.08
C MET A 30 9.28 4.09 2.82
N VAL A 31 8.15 3.93 2.15
CA VAL A 31 8.07 3.19 0.88
C VAL A 31 8.88 3.89 -0.21
N LYS A 32 8.79 5.22 -0.33
CA LYS A 32 9.59 6.00 -1.28
C LYS A 32 11.08 5.92 -0.96
N ASP A 33 11.46 6.07 0.31
CA ASP A 33 12.84 6.07 0.77
C ASP A 33 13.51 4.70 0.59
N ALA A 34 12.73 3.62 0.65
CA ALA A 34 13.24 2.27 0.38
C ALA A 34 13.74 2.09 -1.06
N GLY A 35 13.28 2.92 -2.01
CA GLY A 35 13.80 2.96 -3.38
C GLY A 35 13.65 1.65 -4.17
N GLY A 36 12.67 0.81 -3.82
CA GLY A 36 12.42 -0.45 -4.52
C GLY A 36 11.67 -0.27 -5.84
N ASP A 37 11.91 -1.18 -6.79
CA ASP A 37 11.25 -1.15 -8.11
C ASP A 37 9.75 -1.48 -8.04
N VAL A 38 9.36 -2.30 -7.05
CA VAL A 38 7.98 -2.79 -6.88
C VAL A 38 7.61 -2.73 -5.41
N VAL A 39 6.38 -2.30 -5.13
CA VAL A 39 5.77 -2.38 -3.81
C VAL A 39 4.83 -3.58 -3.78
N ALA A 40 5.01 -4.48 -2.82
CA ALA A 40 4.16 -5.63 -2.62
C ALA A 40 3.39 -5.53 -1.30
N GLY A 41 2.10 -5.84 -1.32
CA GLY A 41 1.25 -5.84 -0.13
C GLY A 41 0.02 -6.73 -0.31
N ASP A 42 -0.37 -7.46 0.72
CA ASP A 42 -1.44 -8.46 0.72
C ASP A 42 -2.82 -7.88 1.06
N CYS A 43 -2.87 -6.78 1.80
CA CYS A 43 -4.10 -6.11 2.21
C CYS A 43 -4.53 -5.03 1.22
N HIS A 44 -5.69 -5.20 0.59
CA HIS A 44 -6.24 -4.25 -0.37
C HIS A 44 -6.39 -2.83 0.22
N LEU A 45 -6.90 -2.72 1.45
CA LEU A 45 -7.11 -1.44 2.12
C LEU A 45 -5.81 -0.72 2.46
N ALA A 46 -4.79 -1.45 2.93
CA ALA A 46 -3.47 -0.88 3.17
C ALA A 46 -2.81 -0.45 1.85
N ASN A 47 -3.01 -1.23 0.78
CA ASN A 47 -2.50 -0.90 -0.55
C ASN A 47 -3.15 0.36 -1.13
N THR A 48 -4.42 0.62 -0.83
CA THR A 48 -5.09 1.89 -1.18
C THR A 48 -4.38 3.07 -0.52
N ALA A 49 -4.10 3.01 0.78
CA ALA A 49 -3.36 4.06 1.46
C ALA A 49 -1.94 4.22 0.87
N ILE A 50 -1.22 3.14 0.60
CA ILE A 50 0.11 3.23 -0.04
C ILE A 50 -0.01 3.91 -1.41
N ASN A 51 -1.01 3.57 -2.21
CA ASN A 51 -1.23 4.18 -3.51
C ASN A 51 -1.50 5.69 -3.37
N GLU A 52 -2.41 6.10 -2.49
CA GLU A 52 -2.74 7.51 -2.28
C GLU A 52 -1.52 8.33 -1.84
N GLN A 53 -0.63 7.76 -1.03
CA GLN A 53 0.53 8.47 -0.47
C GLN A 53 1.76 8.44 -1.39
N THR A 54 1.86 7.44 -2.26
CA THR A 54 3.06 7.21 -3.10
C THR A 54 2.84 7.39 -4.59
N GLY A 55 1.60 7.28 -5.07
CA GLY A 55 1.26 7.13 -6.49
C GLY A 55 1.61 5.76 -7.08
N THR A 56 2.32 4.90 -6.34
CA THR A 56 2.67 3.56 -6.79
C THR A 56 1.49 2.63 -6.55
N LYS A 57 1.17 1.77 -7.52
CA LYS A 57 0.15 0.73 -7.37
C LYS A 57 0.79 -0.54 -6.79
N PRO A 58 0.55 -0.89 -5.51
CA PRO A 58 1.12 -2.11 -4.95
C PRO A 58 0.52 -3.35 -5.63
N VAL A 59 1.33 -4.39 -5.77
CA VAL A 59 0.90 -5.70 -6.29
C VAL A 59 0.74 -6.69 -5.15
N HIS A 60 -0.11 -7.70 -5.33
CA HIS A 60 -0.20 -8.77 -4.34
C HIS A 60 1.10 -9.60 -4.36
N PRO A 61 1.66 -10.04 -3.21
CA PRO A 61 2.89 -10.83 -3.20
C PRO A 61 2.82 -12.08 -4.07
N LEU A 62 1.67 -12.75 -4.14
CA LEU A 62 1.49 -13.90 -5.04
C LEU A 62 1.60 -13.54 -6.52
N GLN A 63 1.16 -12.35 -6.93
CA GLN A 63 1.35 -11.87 -8.31
C GLN A 63 2.83 -11.63 -8.61
N MET A 64 3.59 -11.11 -7.64
CA MET A 64 5.04 -10.96 -7.77
C MET A 64 5.73 -12.32 -7.96
N ILE A 65 5.36 -13.32 -7.15
CA ILE A 65 5.89 -14.68 -7.29
C ILE A 65 5.48 -15.29 -8.65
N ALA A 66 4.22 -15.19 -9.04
CA ALA A 66 3.73 -15.70 -10.33
C ALA A 66 4.55 -15.15 -11.51
N ARG A 67 4.81 -13.83 -11.52
CA ARG A 67 5.66 -13.18 -12.53
C ARG A 67 7.09 -13.73 -12.54
N ALA A 68 7.68 -14.02 -11.36
CA ALA A 68 9.02 -14.62 -11.26
C ALA A 68 9.09 -16.03 -11.86
N TYR A 69 7.98 -16.75 -11.91
CA TYR A 69 7.86 -18.06 -12.56
C TYR A 69 7.38 -17.99 -14.03
N GLY A 70 7.26 -16.79 -14.61
CA GLY A 70 6.80 -16.61 -15.99
C GLY A 70 5.31 -16.85 -16.21
N ILE A 71 4.51 -16.85 -15.13
CA ILE A 71 3.05 -16.92 -15.22
C ILE A 71 2.53 -15.53 -15.62
N PRO A 72 1.71 -15.41 -16.67
CA PRO A 72 1.19 -14.13 -17.14
C PRO A 72 0.28 -13.47 -16.11
N GLU A 73 0.17 -12.14 -16.20
CA GLU A 73 -0.71 -11.36 -15.34
C GLU A 73 -2.19 -11.65 -15.64
N GLU A 74 -3.03 -11.65 -14.60
CA GLU A 74 -4.48 -11.82 -14.74
C GLU A 74 -5.09 -10.55 -15.35
N ASN A 75 -6.00 -10.72 -16.32
CA ASN A 75 -6.71 -9.62 -17.00
C ASN A 75 -7.87 -9.08 -16.16
#